data_AF-A0A6B1AHC9-F1
#
_entry.id   AF-A0A6B1AHC9-F1
#
_cell.length_a   1.000
_cell.length_b   1.000
_cell.length_c   1.000
_cell.angle_alpha   90.00
_cell.angle_beta   90.00
_cell.angle_gamma   90.00
#
_symmetry.space_group_name_H-M   'P 1'
#
loop_
_entity.id
_entity.type
_entity.pdbx_description
1 polymer ?
#
loop_
_entity_poly.entity_id
_entity_poly.type
_entity_poly.pdbx_seq_one_letter_code
_entity_poly.pdbx_strand_id
1 'polypeptide(L)'
;MSTREQPHVDDGALLALLDGELAMTERRSVQARVAACPASAARLDEIRSATRRATAALDLLSEPASRLDMPATLREAARKAPMSLASARARRWARLSRRAAAVAAGITLLVAAGAYAVPGSPVRGWVDSGIDAVAAWIAGDSPVAGDAGPSQVSVDPHDGAVRIVVVGGHEGTRLTVELSDDETATVAARDASFHVEPGVIEVAGAADEIRVILPRNAATGSVVVDGHEVVRLEDGELRRADSAAASLEIFLGTDG
;
A
#
# COMPACT_ATOMS: atom_id res chain seq x y z
N MET A 1 49.65 -5.64 -25.99
CA MET A 1 48.29 -5.44 -26.53
C MET A 1 47.52 -4.63 -25.50
N SER A 2 47.41 -3.32 -25.69
CA SER A 2 46.61 -2.47 -24.79
C SER A 2 45.14 -2.68 -25.12
N THR A 3 44.40 -3.31 -24.22
CA THR A 3 42.94 -3.33 -24.22
C THR A 3 42.46 -1.89 -24.12
N ARG A 4 41.96 -1.32 -25.22
CA ARG A 4 41.18 -0.08 -25.16
C ARG A 4 39.94 -0.39 -24.34
N GLU A 5 39.85 0.19 -23.16
CA GLU A 5 38.66 0.21 -22.34
C GLU A 5 37.56 0.91 -23.15
N GLN A 6 36.62 0.12 -23.69
CA GLN A 6 35.51 0.67 -24.45
C GLN A 6 34.50 1.25 -23.45
N PRO A 7 34.04 2.50 -23.65
CA PRO A 7 33.12 3.14 -22.72
C PRO A 7 31.79 2.37 -22.68
N HIS A 8 31.40 1.96 -21.48
CA HIS A 8 30.10 1.34 -21.21
C HIS A 8 28.96 2.29 -21.58
N VAL A 9 27.81 1.73 -21.97
CA VAL A 9 26.58 2.49 -22.18
C VAL A 9 25.90 2.69 -20.82
N ASP A 10 25.46 3.91 -20.54
CA ASP A 10 24.70 4.21 -19.32
C ASP A 10 23.29 3.58 -19.36
N ASP A 11 22.74 3.30 -18.18
CA ASP A 11 21.43 2.66 -18.04
C ASP A 11 20.30 3.49 -18.69
N GLY A 12 20.41 4.82 -18.69
CA GLY A 12 19.42 5.71 -19.31
C GLY A 12 19.32 5.51 -20.83
N ALA A 13 20.47 5.46 -21.51
CA ALA A 13 20.51 5.17 -22.94
C ALA A 13 20.06 3.73 -23.28
N LEU A 14 20.28 2.76 -22.38
CA LEU A 14 19.75 1.39 -22.55
C LEU A 14 18.23 1.35 -22.42
N LEU A 15 17.66 2.07 -21.46
CA LEU A 15 16.20 2.18 -21.28
C LEU A 15 15.56 2.91 -22.47
N ALA A 16 16.09 4.08 -22.87
CA ALA A 16 15.61 4.80 -24.04
C ALA A 16 15.69 3.96 -25.34
N LEU A 17 16.70 3.07 -25.44
CA LEU A 17 16.78 2.11 -26.54
C LEU A 17 15.64 1.08 -26.49
N LEU A 18 15.30 0.56 -25.31
CA LEU A 18 14.22 -0.42 -25.13
C LEU A 18 12.84 0.18 -25.37
N ASP A 19 12.62 1.40 -24.89
CA ASP A 19 11.35 2.13 -25.03
C ASP A 19 11.16 2.71 -26.43
N GLY A 20 12.20 2.64 -27.27
CA GLY A 20 12.17 3.12 -28.66
C GLY A 20 12.23 4.64 -28.77
N GLU A 21 12.63 5.34 -27.71
CA GLU A 21 12.71 6.80 -27.62
C GLU A 21 13.91 7.38 -28.36
N LEU A 22 14.95 6.58 -28.62
CA LEU A 22 16.12 7.04 -29.36
C LEU A 22 15.82 7.29 -30.85
N ALA A 23 16.31 8.41 -31.36
CA ALA A 23 16.33 8.73 -32.78
C ALA A 23 17.15 7.70 -33.57
N MET A 24 16.86 7.51 -34.86
CA MET A 24 17.43 6.42 -35.67
C MET A 24 18.97 6.39 -35.71
N THR A 25 19.64 7.54 -35.76
CA THR A 25 21.10 7.64 -35.78
C THR A 25 21.71 7.27 -34.43
N GLU A 26 21.13 7.78 -33.35
CA GLU A 26 21.54 7.49 -31.98
C GLU A 26 21.29 6.03 -31.62
N ARG A 27 20.12 5.50 -31.96
CA ARG A 27 19.77 4.08 -31.79
C ARG A 27 20.81 3.16 -32.40
N ARG A 28 21.25 3.41 -33.65
CA ARG A 28 22.30 2.61 -34.30
C ARG A 28 23.63 2.71 -33.57
N SER A 29 23.99 3.90 -33.09
CA SER A 29 25.22 4.10 -32.33
C SER A 29 25.19 3.34 -31.00
N VAL A 30 24.10 3.47 -30.23
CA VAL A 30 23.91 2.73 -28.97
C VAL A 30 23.93 1.22 -29.21
N GLN A 31 23.22 0.72 -30.23
CA GLN A 31 23.24 -0.70 -30.59
C GLN A 31 24.63 -1.20 -30.96
N ALA A 32 25.41 -0.43 -31.72
CA ALA A 32 26.79 -0.80 -32.06
C ALA A 32 27.69 -0.86 -30.82
N ARG A 33 27.54 0.07 -29.87
CA ARG A 33 28.29 0.04 -28.59
C ARG A 33 27.90 -1.14 -27.72
N VAL A 34 26.60 -1.44 -27.60
CA VAL A 34 26.11 -2.62 -26.88
C VAL A 34 26.67 -3.91 -27.49
N ALA A 35 26.69 -4.01 -28.82
CA ALA A 35 27.24 -5.17 -29.53
C ALA A 35 28.76 -5.32 -29.33
N ALA A 36 29.49 -4.21 -29.19
CA ALA A 36 30.93 -4.21 -28.99
C ALA A 36 31.36 -4.42 -27.52
N CYS A 37 30.47 -4.19 -26.55
CA CYS A 37 30.74 -4.23 -25.11
C CYS A 37 29.93 -5.34 -24.41
N PRO A 38 30.54 -6.48 -24.06
CA PRO A 38 29.84 -7.61 -23.43
C PRO A 38 29.11 -7.26 -22.12
N ALA A 39 29.68 -6.36 -21.31
CA ALA A 39 29.04 -5.92 -20.07
C ALA A 39 27.76 -5.11 -20.33
N SER A 40 27.76 -4.24 -21.35
CA SER A 40 26.57 -3.47 -21.74
C SER A 40 25.48 -4.39 -22.30
N ALA A 41 25.88 -5.44 -23.04
CA ALA A 41 24.95 -6.47 -23.52
C ALA A 41 24.33 -7.26 -22.36
N ALA A 42 25.14 -7.70 -21.39
CA ALA A 42 24.64 -8.39 -20.19
C ALA A 42 23.66 -7.52 -19.39
N ARG A 43 23.98 -6.23 -19.21
CA ARG A 43 23.10 -5.27 -18.53
C ARG A 43 21.77 -5.06 -19.27
N LEU A 44 21.80 -4.95 -20.59
CA LEU A 44 20.59 -4.83 -21.40
C LEU A 44 19.67 -6.07 -21.28
N ASP A 45 20.26 -7.26 -21.25
CA ASP A 45 19.51 -8.51 -21.07
C ASP A 45 18.92 -8.65 -19.66
N GLU A 46 19.63 -8.19 -18.64
CA GLU A 46 19.13 -8.10 -17.27
C GLU A 46 17.87 -7.21 -17.20
N ILE A 47 17.94 -5.99 -17.75
CA ILE A 47 16.79 -5.06 -17.81
C ILE A 47 15.60 -5.72 -18.53
N ARG A 48 15.83 -6.31 -19.71
CA ARG A 48 14.78 -7.02 -20.46
C ARG A 48 14.15 -8.17 -19.67
N SER A 49 14.95 -8.92 -18.91
CA SER A 49 14.46 -10.02 -18.08
C SER A 49 13.59 -9.52 -16.92
N ALA A 50 13.96 -8.38 -16.32
CA ALA A 50 13.17 -7.73 -15.29
C ALA A 50 11.83 -7.24 -15.86
N THR A 51 11.83 -6.55 -17.01
CA THR A 51 10.61 -6.09 -17.69
C THR A 51 9.67 -7.25 -18.00
N ARG A 52 10.18 -8.36 -18.57
CA ARG A 52 9.33 -9.54 -18.85
C ARG A 52 8.70 -10.14 -17.60
N ARG A 53 9.43 -10.22 -16.49
CA ARG A 53 8.88 -10.72 -15.20
C ARG A 53 7.79 -9.79 -14.67
N ALA A 54 8.00 -8.48 -14.75
CA ALA A 54 7.01 -7.49 -14.34
C ALA A 54 5.74 -7.57 -15.20
N THR A 55 5.86 -7.64 -16.53
CA THR A 55 4.72 -7.82 -17.43
C THR A 55 3.97 -9.12 -17.15
N ALA A 56 4.68 -10.23 -16.99
CA ALA A 56 4.05 -11.52 -16.65
C ALA A 56 3.27 -11.46 -15.32
N ALA A 57 3.80 -10.78 -14.31
CA ALA A 57 3.10 -10.57 -13.05
C ALA A 57 1.84 -9.71 -13.23
N LEU A 58 1.91 -8.64 -14.02
CA LEU A 58 0.76 -7.80 -14.33
C LEU A 58 -0.30 -8.53 -15.17
N ASP A 59 0.10 -9.42 -16.08
CA ASP A 59 -0.82 -10.24 -16.86
C ASP A 59 -1.64 -11.19 -15.96
N LEU A 60 -1.01 -11.79 -14.94
CA LEU A 60 -1.72 -12.59 -13.93
C LEU A 60 -2.77 -11.79 -13.17
N LEU A 61 -2.53 -10.49 -12.96
CA LEU A 61 -3.49 -9.58 -12.31
C LEU A 61 -4.56 -9.06 -13.28
N SER A 62 -4.26 -9.07 -14.57
CA SER A 62 -5.12 -8.55 -15.63
C SER A 62 -6.08 -9.59 -16.20
N GLU A 63 -5.98 -10.86 -15.79
CA GLU A 63 -6.96 -11.88 -16.16
C GLU A 63 -8.37 -11.42 -15.78
N PRO A 64 -9.25 -11.15 -16.76
CA PRO A 64 -10.60 -10.73 -16.46
C PRO A 64 -11.29 -11.88 -15.72
N ALA A 65 -12.03 -11.54 -14.65
CA ALA A 65 -12.86 -12.46 -13.86
C ALA A 65 -14.02 -13.12 -14.67
N SER A 66 -13.87 -13.26 -15.98
CA SER A 66 -14.89 -13.68 -16.95
C SER A 66 -14.83 -15.17 -17.32
N ARG A 67 -14.00 -16.00 -16.68
CA ARG A 67 -13.98 -17.46 -16.93
C ARG A 67 -13.90 -18.32 -15.66
N LEU A 68 -14.65 -17.95 -14.62
CA LEU A 68 -15.18 -19.01 -13.77
C LEU A 68 -16.31 -19.67 -14.55
N ASP A 69 -15.98 -20.77 -15.24
CA ASP A 69 -16.95 -21.73 -15.78
C ASP A 69 -17.75 -22.31 -14.60
N MET A 70 -18.70 -21.52 -14.13
CA MET A 70 -19.64 -21.94 -13.10
C MET A 70 -20.49 -23.07 -13.70
N PRO A 71 -20.41 -24.30 -13.16
CA PRO A 71 -21.23 -25.40 -13.64
C PRO A 71 -22.71 -25.00 -13.62
N ALA A 72 -23.46 -25.45 -14.62
CA ALA A 72 -24.86 -25.04 -14.81
C ALA A 72 -25.71 -25.24 -13.54
N THR A 73 -25.36 -26.24 -12.73
CA THR A 73 -25.97 -26.54 -11.43
C THR A 73 -25.81 -25.40 -10.40
N LEU A 74 -24.64 -24.75 -10.33
CA LEU A 74 -24.44 -23.59 -9.46
C LEU A 74 -25.12 -22.32 -10.01
N ARG A 75 -25.28 -22.19 -11.34
CA ARG A 75 -26.08 -21.10 -11.93
C ARG A 75 -27.56 -21.23 -11.58
N GLU A 76 -28.10 -22.44 -11.56
CA GLU A 76 -29.50 -22.68 -11.22
C GLU A 76 -29.75 -22.51 -9.71
N ALA A 77 -28.83 -22.97 -8.87
CA ALA A 77 -28.87 -22.72 -7.42
C ALA A 77 -28.80 -21.21 -7.09
N ALA A 78 -27.98 -20.44 -7.81
CA ALA A 78 -27.90 -18.99 -7.64
C ALA A 78 -29.17 -18.25 -8.09
N ARG A 79 -29.95 -18.80 -9.03
CA ARG A 79 -31.25 -18.23 -9.44
C ARG A 79 -32.37 -18.51 -8.45
N LYS A 80 -32.29 -19.62 -7.70
CA LYS A 80 -33.32 -20.06 -6.73
C LYS A 80 -33.03 -19.60 -5.30
N ALA A 81 -31.81 -19.17 -4.99
CA ALA A 81 -31.48 -18.64 -3.68
C ALA A 81 -32.15 -17.27 -3.47
N PRO A 82 -32.92 -17.05 -2.39
CA PRO A 82 -33.39 -15.71 -2.04
C PRO A 82 -32.16 -14.84 -1.77
N MET A 83 -31.92 -13.89 -2.67
CA MET A 83 -30.84 -12.92 -2.53
C MET A 83 -31.11 -12.05 -1.29
N SER A 84 -30.48 -12.38 -0.15
CA SER A 84 -30.23 -11.34 0.82
C SER A 84 -29.25 -10.35 0.20
N LEU A 85 -29.62 -9.07 0.15
CA LEU A 85 -28.80 -7.98 -0.40
C LEU A 85 -27.40 -7.95 0.23
N ALA A 86 -27.26 -8.46 1.46
CA ALA A 86 -26.00 -8.62 2.18
C ALA A 86 -24.98 -9.53 1.45
N SER A 87 -25.42 -10.67 0.89
CA SER A 87 -24.52 -11.63 0.24
C SER A 87 -24.05 -11.19 -1.16
N ALA A 88 -24.82 -10.32 -1.82
CA ALA A 88 -24.45 -9.72 -3.10
C ALA A 88 -23.44 -8.57 -2.90
N ARG A 89 -23.60 -7.80 -1.80
CA ARG A 89 -22.69 -6.72 -1.43
C ARG A 89 -21.33 -7.26 -0.97
N ALA A 90 -21.31 -8.28 -0.11
CA ALA A 90 -20.07 -8.95 0.31
C ALA A 90 -19.24 -9.50 -0.87
N ARG A 91 -19.91 -10.11 -1.86
CA ARG A 91 -19.24 -10.62 -3.08
C ARG A 91 -18.78 -9.53 -4.04
N ARG A 92 -19.38 -8.34 -4.03
CA ARG A 92 -18.86 -7.16 -4.76
C ARG A 92 -17.66 -6.55 -4.07
N TRP A 93 -17.72 -6.41 -2.74
CA TRP A 93 -16.64 -5.88 -1.92
C TRP A 93 -15.39 -6.76 -1.99
N ALA A 94 -15.54 -8.08 -1.90
CA ALA A 94 -14.43 -9.03 -2.06
C ALA A 94 -13.78 -9.03 -3.46
N ARG A 95 -14.48 -8.54 -4.49
CA ARG A 95 -13.91 -8.37 -5.84
C ARG A 95 -13.26 -7.01 -6.04
N LEU A 96 -13.82 -5.96 -5.43
CA LEU A 96 -13.19 -4.64 -5.42
C LEU A 96 -11.90 -4.66 -4.60
N SER A 97 -11.88 -5.32 -3.45
CA SER A 97 -10.69 -5.40 -2.59
C SER A 97 -9.53 -6.16 -3.25
N ARG A 98 -9.82 -7.26 -3.98
CA ARG A 98 -8.80 -7.98 -4.76
C ARG A 98 -8.24 -7.15 -5.91
N ARG A 99 -9.07 -6.33 -6.55
CA ARG A 99 -8.62 -5.39 -7.59
C ARG A 99 -7.81 -4.23 -7.01
N ALA A 100 -8.21 -3.69 -5.86
CA ALA A 100 -7.46 -2.67 -5.15
C ALA A 100 -6.09 -3.19 -4.70
N ALA A 101 -6.02 -4.41 -4.16
CA ALA A 101 -4.76 -5.06 -3.81
C ALA A 101 -3.86 -5.32 -5.02
N ALA A 102 -4.43 -5.75 -6.15
CA ALA A 102 -3.69 -5.94 -7.39
C ALA A 102 -3.14 -4.63 -7.98
N VAL A 103 -3.94 -3.56 -7.94
CA VAL A 103 -3.53 -2.22 -8.37
C VAL A 103 -2.44 -1.67 -7.44
N ALA A 104 -2.59 -1.83 -6.13
CA ALA A 104 -1.58 -1.45 -5.15
C ALA A 104 -0.26 -2.19 -5.40
N ALA A 105 -0.29 -3.51 -5.59
CA ALA A 105 0.89 -4.29 -5.91
C ALA A 105 1.56 -3.85 -7.24
N GLY A 106 0.77 -3.50 -8.25
CA GLY A 106 1.27 -2.95 -9.51
C GLY A 106 1.92 -1.57 -9.37
N ILE A 107 1.35 -0.69 -8.55
CA ILE A 107 1.91 0.63 -8.23
C ILE A 107 3.23 0.46 -7.47
N THR A 108 3.30 -0.45 -6.49
CA THR A 108 4.54 -0.76 -5.76
C THR A 108 5.65 -1.25 -6.70
N LEU A 109 5.31 -2.08 -7.69
CA LEU A 109 6.25 -2.57 -8.71
C LEU A 109 6.75 -1.43 -9.64
N LEU A 110 5.88 -0.49 -10.00
CA LEU A 110 6.23 0.67 -10.83
C LEU A 110 7.10 1.69 -10.08
N VAL A 111 6.83 1.92 -8.80
CA VAL A 111 7.64 2.81 -7.94
C VAL A 111 9.05 2.22 -7.71
N ALA A 112 9.17 0.90 -7.58
CA ALA A 112 10.45 0.23 -7.47
C ALA A 112 11.33 0.37 -8.74
N ALA A 113 10.72 0.47 -9.93
CA ALA A 113 11.46 0.60 -11.19
C ALA A 113 12.02 2.02 -11.43
N GLY A 114 11.35 3.08 -10.94
CA GLY A 114 11.79 4.47 -11.15
C GLY A 114 12.90 4.96 -10.20
N ALA A 115 13.04 4.35 -9.03
CA ALA A 115 13.91 4.86 -7.96
C ALA A 115 15.41 4.54 -8.13
N TYR A 116 15.81 3.73 -9.13
CA TYR A 116 17.21 3.34 -9.32
C TYR A 116 18.11 4.44 -9.87
N ALA A 117 17.56 5.55 -10.36
CA ALA A 117 18.34 6.62 -11.02
C ALA A 117 19.00 7.64 -10.07
N VAL A 118 18.74 7.62 -8.76
CA VAL A 118 19.32 8.59 -7.80
C VAL A 118 20.22 7.88 -6.77
N PRO A 119 21.56 8.07 -6.83
CA PRO A 119 22.47 7.55 -5.81
C PRO A 119 22.20 8.21 -4.45
N GLY A 120 22.07 7.41 -3.38
CA GLY A 120 21.94 7.90 -2.00
C GLY A 120 20.50 8.19 -1.52
N SER A 121 19.47 7.83 -2.30
CA SER A 121 18.07 8.04 -1.88
C SER A 121 17.64 7.04 -0.79
N PRO A 122 16.98 7.49 0.30
CA PRO A 122 16.38 6.63 1.33
C PRO A 122 15.37 5.60 0.78
N VAL A 123 14.81 5.90 -0.40
CA VAL A 123 13.82 5.05 -1.10
C VAL A 123 14.40 3.68 -1.48
N ARG A 124 15.73 3.56 -1.65
CA ARG A 124 16.36 2.25 -1.94
C ARG A 124 16.17 1.25 -0.81
N GLY A 125 16.30 1.69 0.46
CA GLY A 125 16.08 0.82 1.61
C GLY A 125 14.64 0.33 1.72
N TRP A 126 13.68 1.15 1.29
CA TRP A 126 12.26 0.76 1.24
C TRP A 126 11.98 -0.24 0.12
N VAL A 127 12.63 -0.10 -1.03
CA VAL A 127 12.51 -1.04 -2.16
C VAL A 127 13.17 -2.38 -1.84
N ASP A 128 14.37 -2.39 -1.25
CA ASP A 128 15.04 -3.62 -0.84
C ASP A 128 14.20 -4.39 0.19
N SER A 129 13.66 -3.69 1.19
CA SER A 129 12.75 -4.28 2.20
C SER A 129 11.46 -4.83 1.58
N GLY A 130 10.91 -4.14 0.56
CA GLY A 130 9.72 -4.58 -0.16
C GLY A 130 9.97 -5.80 -1.05
N ILE A 131 11.14 -5.90 -1.67
CA ILE A 131 11.54 -7.04 -2.50
C ILE A 131 11.79 -8.28 -1.65
N ASP A 132 12.47 -8.13 -0.50
CA ASP A 132 12.73 -9.24 0.42
C ASP A 132 11.44 -9.82 0.99
N ALA A 133 10.47 -8.97 1.34
CA ALA A 133 9.15 -9.41 1.80
C ALA A 133 8.38 -10.21 0.74
N VAL A 134 8.44 -9.78 -0.53
CA VAL A 134 7.79 -10.49 -1.66
C VAL A 134 8.54 -11.79 -2.00
N ALA A 135 9.86 -11.80 -1.95
CA ALA A 135 10.68 -12.98 -2.21
C ALA A 135 10.44 -14.08 -1.16
N ALA A 136 10.37 -13.72 0.12
CA ALA A 136 10.02 -14.65 1.21
C ALA A 136 8.63 -15.26 1.01
N TRP A 137 7.65 -14.44 0.60
CA TRP A 137 6.28 -14.90 0.34
C TRP A 137 6.19 -15.88 -0.84
N ILE A 138 6.99 -15.66 -1.89
CA ILE A 138 7.06 -16.55 -3.07
C ILE A 138 7.82 -17.85 -2.76
N ALA A 139 8.86 -17.78 -1.92
CA ALA A 139 9.70 -18.93 -1.58
C ALA A 139 9.00 -19.95 -0.66
N GLY A 140 7.84 -19.61 -0.08
CA GLY A 140 7.14 -20.47 0.89
C GLY A 140 7.85 -20.57 2.23
N ASP A 141 8.96 -19.85 2.42
CA ASP A 141 9.51 -19.56 3.72
C ASP A 141 8.61 -18.49 4.36
N SER A 142 7.66 -18.94 5.18
CA SER A 142 7.01 -18.05 6.14
C SER A 142 8.14 -17.33 6.89
N PRO A 143 8.28 -15.99 6.78
CA PRO A 143 9.22 -15.28 7.61
C PRO A 143 8.85 -15.64 9.05
N VAL A 144 9.82 -16.16 9.81
CA VAL A 144 9.66 -16.27 11.26
C VAL A 144 9.28 -14.88 11.71
N ALA A 145 8.06 -14.74 12.25
CA ALA A 145 7.50 -13.48 12.68
C ALA A 145 8.46 -12.86 13.71
N GLY A 146 9.41 -12.05 13.24
CA GLY A 146 9.95 -10.98 14.04
C GLY A 146 8.77 -10.10 14.42
N ASP A 147 8.76 -9.63 15.66
CA ASP A 147 7.76 -8.70 16.19
C ASP A 147 7.66 -7.48 15.27
N ALA A 148 6.80 -7.57 14.25
CA ALA A 148 6.49 -6.47 13.36
C ALA A 148 5.75 -5.47 14.22
N GLY A 149 6.41 -4.36 14.53
CA GLY A 149 5.81 -3.26 15.28
C GLY A 149 4.47 -2.83 14.70
N PRO A 150 3.69 -2.02 15.43
CA PRO A 150 2.37 -1.58 14.99
C PRO A 150 2.45 -0.95 13.59
N SER A 151 1.48 -1.30 12.74
CA SER A 151 1.30 -0.64 11.44
C SER A 151 0.78 0.77 11.69
N GLN A 152 1.34 1.75 11.00
CA GLN A 152 1.05 3.17 11.18
C GLN A 152 0.63 3.82 9.85
N VAL A 153 -0.42 4.63 9.89
CA VAL A 153 -0.90 5.45 8.77
C VAL A 153 -1.14 6.88 9.22
N SER A 154 -0.95 7.84 8.32
CA SER A 154 -1.16 9.27 8.60
C SER A 154 -1.98 9.93 7.49
N VAL A 155 -2.72 10.98 7.85
CA VAL A 155 -3.53 11.79 6.92
C VAL A 155 -3.46 13.27 7.29
N ASP A 156 -3.44 14.13 6.28
CA ASP A 156 -3.63 15.56 6.44
C ASP A 156 -5.11 15.87 6.76
N PRO A 157 -5.40 16.85 7.63
CA PRO A 157 -6.75 17.35 7.81
C PRO A 157 -7.35 17.86 6.48
N HIS A 158 -8.58 17.46 6.18
CA HIS A 158 -9.32 17.95 5.01
C HIS A 158 -10.31 19.02 5.46
N ASP A 159 -10.24 20.21 4.87
CA ASP A 159 -11.00 21.40 5.32
C ASP A 159 -10.83 21.69 6.82
N GLY A 160 -9.64 21.40 7.36
CA GLY A 160 -9.33 21.54 8.78
C GLY A 160 -9.96 20.47 9.68
N ALA A 161 -10.53 19.41 9.11
CA ALA A 161 -11.19 18.33 9.84
C ALA A 161 -10.46 17.00 9.69
N VAL A 162 -10.43 16.22 10.77
CA VAL A 162 -10.01 14.80 10.77
C VAL A 162 -11.09 13.92 11.40
N ARG A 163 -11.30 12.74 10.83
CA ARG A 163 -12.14 11.70 11.40
C ARG A 163 -11.42 10.35 11.41
N ILE A 164 -11.37 9.73 12.58
CA ILE A 164 -10.86 8.37 12.77
C ILE A 164 -12.06 7.46 13.02
N VAL A 165 -12.19 6.39 12.25
CA VAL A 165 -13.29 5.42 12.37
C VAL A 165 -12.71 4.07 12.75
N VAL A 166 -13.04 3.57 13.93
CA VAL A 166 -12.68 2.24 14.42
C VAL A 166 -13.86 1.30 14.20
N VAL A 167 -13.64 0.22 13.45
CA VAL A 167 -14.67 -0.78 13.12
C VAL A 167 -14.34 -2.13 13.75
N GLY A 168 -15.27 -2.67 14.53
CA GLY A 168 -15.17 -3.98 15.14
C GLY A 168 -14.19 -4.02 16.32
N GLY A 169 -14.09 -2.94 17.10
CA GLY A 169 -13.31 -2.97 18.32
C GLY A 169 -14.01 -3.83 19.36
N HIS A 170 -13.29 -4.80 19.92
CA HIS A 170 -13.86 -5.75 20.86
C HIS A 170 -13.55 -5.37 22.31
N GLU A 171 -14.25 -5.99 23.26
CA GLU A 171 -13.89 -5.90 24.67
C GLU A 171 -12.42 -6.34 24.85
N GLY A 172 -11.63 -5.49 25.50
CA GLY A 172 -10.19 -5.70 25.72
C GLY A 172 -9.26 -4.91 24.79
N THR A 173 -9.76 -4.34 23.70
CA THR A 173 -8.95 -3.43 22.87
C THR A 173 -8.80 -2.06 23.57
N ARG A 174 -7.57 -1.57 23.68
CA ARG A 174 -7.24 -0.26 24.27
C ARG A 174 -7.11 0.81 23.19
N LEU A 175 -7.91 1.87 23.30
CA LEU A 175 -7.81 3.06 22.45
C LEU A 175 -7.16 4.21 23.22
N THR A 176 -5.96 4.60 22.81
CA THR A 176 -5.25 5.77 23.35
C THR A 176 -5.34 6.91 22.34
N VAL A 177 -5.91 8.05 22.74
CA VAL A 177 -5.99 9.25 21.90
C VAL A 177 -5.15 10.35 22.50
N GLU A 178 -4.21 10.88 21.71
CA GLU A 178 -3.26 11.91 22.09
C GLU A 178 -3.32 13.09 21.12
N LEU A 179 -2.80 14.24 21.56
CA LEU A 179 -2.57 15.40 20.71
C LEU A 179 -1.09 15.49 20.31
N SER A 180 -0.84 16.01 19.12
CA SER A 180 0.49 16.41 18.66
C SER A 180 0.44 17.83 18.09
N ASP A 181 1.59 18.48 18.07
CA ASP A 181 1.80 19.76 17.36
C ASP A 181 2.14 19.55 15.88
N ASP A 182 2.25 18.29 15.42
CA ASP A 182 2.38 17.93 14.01
C ASP A 182 1.13 18.33 13.21
N GLU A 183 1.27 18.46 11.89
CA GLU A 183 0.16 18.85 11.00
C GLU A 183 -0.74 17.68 10.59
N THR A 184 -0.34 16.44 10.88
CA THR A 184 -1.02 15.23 10.40
C THR A 184 -1.64 14.43 11.54
N ALA A 185 -2.81 13.85 11.29
CA ALA A 185 -3.35 12.82 12.16
C ALA A 185 -2.71 11.46 11.86
N THR A 186 -2.45 10.67 12.89
CA THR A 186 -1.80 9.37 12.78
C THR A 186 -2.57 8.31 13.55
N VAL A 187 -2.68 7.11 12.99
CA VAL A 187 -3.20 5.93 13.68
C VAL A 187 -2.18 4.81 13.59
N ALA A 188 -1.89 4.18 14.73
CA ALA A 188 -1.04 3.01 14.83
C ALA A 188 -1.79 1.86 15.51
N ALA A 189 -1.78 0.67 14.91
CA ALA A 189 -2.40 -0.53 15.47
C ALA A 189 -1.72 -1.81 14.97
N ARG A 190 -1.80 -2.88 15.77
CA ARG A 190 -1.33 -4.23 15.40
C ARG A 190 -2.48 -5.05 14.80
N ASP A 191 -2.12 -5.90 13.83
CA ASP A 191 -3.04 -6.79 13.12
C ASP A 191 -4.27 -6.09 12.52
N ALA A 192 -4.13 -4.80 12.22
CA ALA A 192 -5.20 -3.95 11.73
C ALA A 192 -5.12 -3.73 10.22
N SER A 193 -6.29 -3.58 9.62
CA SER A 193 -6.44 -3.07 8.25
C SER A 193 -6.78 -1.58 8.29
N PHE A 194 -6.18 -0.81 7.37
CA PHE A 194 -6.39 0.62 7.27
C PHE A 194 -6.95 0.98 5.89
N HIS A 195 -7.94 1.87 5.88
CA HIS A 195 -8.42 2.55 4.69
C HIS A 195 -8.31 4.06 4.91
N VAL A 196 -7.67 4.76 3.97
CA VAL A 196 -7.35 6.18 4.11
C VAL A 196 -8.04 6.97 2.99
N GLU A 197 -8.82 7.96 3.39
CA GLU A 197 -9.44 8.97 2.52
C GLU A 197 -9.02 10.37 2.99
N PRO A 198 -9.21 11.43 2.18
CA PRO A 198 -8.88 12.78 2.61
C PRO A 198 -9.56 13.15 3.95
N GLY A 199 -8.76 13.42 4.97
CA GLY A 199 -9.23 13.72 6.33
C GLY A 199 -9.86 12.55 7.08
N VAL A 200 -9.81 11.31 6.57
CA VAL A 200 -10.44 10.14 7.20
C VAL A 200 -9.49 8.93 7.24
N ILE A 201 -9.36 8.32 8.41
CA ILE A 201 -8.71 7.01 8.56
C ILE A 201 -9.73 6.04 9.15
N GLU A 202 -10.02 4.96 8.42
CA GLU A 202 -10.78 3.82 8.93
C GLU A 202 -9.81 2.70 9.34
N VAL A 203 -9.94 2.20 10.57
CA VAL A 203 -9.17 1.10 11.13
C VAL A 203 -10.11 -0.05 11.50
N ALA A 204 -9.80 -1.26 11.04
CA ALA A 204 -10.61 -2.44 11.29
C ALA A 204 -9.75 -3.66 11.66
N GLY A 205 -10.27 -4.48 12.59
CA GLY A 205 -9.64 -5.74 12.99
C GLY A 205 -8.49 -5.63 13.98
N ALA A 206 -8.27 -4.46 14.59
CA ALA A 206 -7.25 -4.28 15.62
C ALA A 206 -7.59 -5.11 16.87
N ALA A 207 -6.62 -5.91 17.34
CA ALA A 207 -6.83 -6.81 18.47
C ALA A 207 -6.56 -6.12 19.83
N ASP A 208 -5.37 -5.55 20.00
CA ASP A 208 -4.89 -5.20 21.35
C ASP A 208 -4.91 -3.69 21.62
N GLU A 209 -4.20 -2.92 20.81
CA GLU A 209 -3.98 -1.48 21.04
C GLU A 209 -4.15 -0.68 19.75
N ILE A 210 -4.86 0.43 19.87
CA ILE A 210 -5.01 1.45 18.84
C ILE A 210 -4.52 2.76 19.45
N ARG A 211 -3.46 3.33 18.88
CA ARG A 211 -2.98 4.66 19.22
C ARG A 211 -3.39 5.64 18.14
N VAL A 212 -4.09 6.69 18.53
CA VAL A 212 -4.54 7.77 17.67
C VAL A 212 -3.86 9.05 18.13
N ILE A 213 -3.22 9.75 17.20
CA ILE A 213 -2.62 11.05 17.43
C ILE A 213 -3.36 12.06 16.55
N LEU A 214 -4.00 13.05 17.15
CA LEU A 214 -4.70 14.11 16.45
C LEU A 214 -3.87 15.40 16.46
N PRO A 215 -3.82 16.15 15.36
CA PRO A 215 -3.07 17.39 15.31
C PRO A 215 -3.85 18.49 16.04
N ARG A 216 -3.21 19.16 17.00
CA ARG A 216 -3.85 20.18 17.85
C ARG A 216 -4.35 21.39 17.04
N ASN A 217 -3.73 21.64 15.89
CA ASN A 217 -4.09 22.72 14.98
C ASN A 217 -5.27 22.40 14.04
N ALA A 218 -5.82 21.18 14.05
CA ALA A 218 -7.04 20.90 13.31
C ALA A 218 -8.22 21.68 13.90
N ALA A 219 -9.04 22.25 13.03
CA ALA A 219 -10.24 22.98 13.43
C ALA A 219 -11.26 22.04 14.10
N THR A 220 -11.36 20.80 13.63
CA THR A 220 -12.18 19.75 14.25
C THR A 220 -11.51 18.37 14.12
N GLY A 221 -11.73 17.51 15.11
CA GLY A 221 -11.24 16.14 15.12
C GLY A 221 -12.25 15.23 15.81
N SER A 222 -12.42 14.00 15.32
CA SER A 222 -13.32 13.03 15.95
C SER A 222 -12.78 11.62 15.85
N VAL A 223 -12.99 10.83 16.90
CA VAL A 223 -12.79 9.39 16.90
C VAL A 223 -14.13 8.73 17.10
N VAL A 224 -14.51 7.89 16.15
CA VAL A 224 -15.79 7.17 16.08
C VAL A 224 -15.50 5.69 16.20
N VAL A 225 -16.12 5.01 17.15
CA VAL A 225 -16.02 3.57 17.37
C VAL A 225 -17.37 2.95 17.05
N ASP A 226 -17.43 2.03 16.11
CA ASP A 226 -18.65 1.29 15.74
C ASP A 226 -19.87 2.21 15.49
N GLY A 227 -19.60 3.37 14.88
CA GLY A 227 -20.61 4.39 14.55
C GLY A 227 -20.94 5.37 15.68
N HIS A 228 -20.30 5.23 16.85
CA HIS A 228 -20.47 6.11 18.00
C HIS A 228 -19.27 7.03 18.17
N GLU A 229 -19.48 8.34 18.18
CA GLU A 229 -18.41 9.29 18.52
C GLU A 229 -18.02 9.10 19.99
N VAL A 230 -16.73 8.91 20.24
CA VAL A 230 -16.18 8.62 21.57
C VAL A 230 -15.21 9.68 22.05
N VAL A 231 -14.52 10.35 21.13
CA VAL A 231 -13.60 11.45 21.40
C VAL A 231 -13.83 12.52 20.35
N ARG A 232 -13.79 13.78 20.79
CA ARG A 232 -13.83 14.96 19.94
C ARG A 232 -12.72 15.93 20.32
N LEU A 233 -12.11 16.53 19.32
CA LEU A 233 -11.22 17.68 19.46
C LEU A 233 -12.07 18.95 19.35
N GLU A 234 -12.13 19.72 20.44
CA GLU A 234 -12.79 21.04 20.50
C GLU A 234 -11.80 22.04 21.10
N ASP A 235 -11.62 23.19 20.44
CA ASP A 235 -10.75 24.27 20.92
C ASP A 235 -9.31 23.84 21.27
N GLY A 236 -8.76 22.84 20.55
CA GLY A 236 -7.41 22.31 20.79
C GLY A 236 -7.29 21.35 21.97
N GLU A 237 -8.41 20.90 22.55
CA GLU A 237 -8.47 19.93 23.65
C GLU A 237 -9.28 18.68 23.27
N LEU A 238 -8.85 17.52 23.78
CA LEU A 238 -9.60 16.26 23.62
C LEU A 238 -10.70 16.17 24.69
N ARG A 239 -11.93 15.97 24.23
CA ARG A 239 -13.11 15.73 25.07
C ARG A 239 -13.67 14.35 24.79
N ARG A 240 -14.03 13.64 25.85
CA ARG A 240 -14.79 12.38 25.73
C ARG A 240 -16.22 12.74 25.35
N ALA A 241 -16.75 12.09 24.32
CA ALA A 241 -18.16 12.25 23.95
C ALA A 241 -19.04 11.41 24.90
N ASP A 242 -20.25 11.89 25.19
CA ASP A 242 -21.21 11.27 26.12
C ASP A 242 -21.80 9.92 25.63
N SER A 243 -21.25 9.31 24.59
CA SER A 243 -21.79 8.09 24.01
C SER A 243 -21.47 6.85 24.86
N ALA A 244 -22.52 6.21 25.38
CA ALA A 244 -22.47 5.07 26.29
C ALA A 244 -22.14 3.70 25.63
N ALA A 245 -21.70 3.68 24.37
CA ALA A 245 -21.68 2.46 23.55
C ALA A 245 -20.28 1.96 23.14
N ALA A 246 -19.20 2.55 23.65
CA ALA A 246 -17.87 2.06 23.33
C ALA A 246 -17.56 0.78 24.13
N SER A 247 -17.41 -0.35 23.44
CA SER A 247 -16.91 -1.60 24.03
C SER A 247 -15.39 -1.58 24.31
N LEU A 248 -14.70 -0.46 24.07
CA LEU A 248 -13.27 -0.28 24.29
C LEU A 248 -12.95 0.54 25.53
N GLU A 249 -11.76 0.30 26.09
CA GLU A 249 -11.16 1.20 27.07
C GLU A 249 -10.54 2.40 26.37
N ILE A 250 -11.09 3.59 26.63
CA ILE A 250 -10.63 4.84 26.01
C ILE A 250 -9.79 5.63 27.03
N PHE A 251 -8.54 5.90 26.64
CA PHE A 251 -7.59 6.73 27.37
C PHE A 251 -7.31 8.00 26.58
N LEU A 252 -7.47 9.15 27.25
CA LEU A 252 -7.05 10.44 26.70
C LEU A 252 -5.67 10.74 27.28
N GLY A 253 -4.66 10.82 26.43
CA GLY A 253 -3.34 11.25 26.83
C GLY A 253 -3.36 12.74 27.15
N THR A 254 -2.89 13.10 28.34
CA THR A 254 -2.54 14.49 28.68
C THR A 254 -1.10 14.73 28.23
N ASP A 255 -0.89 15.75 27.40
CA ASP A 255 0.37 16.27 26.84
C ASP A 255 1.68 15.62 27.34
N GLY A 256 2.42 15.03 26.41
CA GLY A 256 3.83 14.65 26.57
C GLY A 256 4.78 15.74 26.10
#